data_AF-A0A0R1M6W9-F1
#
_entry.id   AF-A0A0R1M6W9-F1
#
_cell.length_a   1.000
_cell.length_b   1.000
_cell.length_c   1.000
_cell.angle_alpha   90.00
_cell.angle_beta   90.00
_cell.angle_gamma   90.00
#
_symmetry.space_group_name_H-M   'P 1'
#
loop_
_entity.id
_entity.type
_entity.pdbx_description
1 polymer ?
#
loop_
_entity_poly.entity_id
_entity_poly.type
_entity_poly.pdbx_seq_one_letter_code
_entity_poly.pdbx_strand_id
1 'polypeptide(L)'
;MESKQNKELLEQLEQLNTLLGSWDEKSLEQAERILKDAQVMISVLDSLSLKQLTSSEKEVVDHIVGRYGKLVHVLSAKKGRLAKQYTQLNKPNSTIRTYLQQEQGASLIDVDF
;
A
#
# COMPACT_ATOMS: atom_id res chain seq x y z
N MET A 1 39.23 -4.16 -7.84
CA MET A 1 38.28 -3.77 -6.78
C MET A 1 36.84 -3.83 -7.25
N GLU A 2 36.53 -3.51 -8.52
CA GLU A 2 35.17 -3.58 -9.11
C GLU A 2 34.44 -4.92 -8.91
N SER A 3 35.12 -6.06 -9.03
CA SER A 3 34.46 -7.37 -8.86
C SER A 3 33.88 -7.60 -7.46
N LYS A 4 34.43 -6.97 -6.41
CA LYS A 4 33.92 -7.12 -5.04
C LYS A 4 32.69 -6.24 -4.81
N GLN A 5 32.71 -5.02 -5.33
CA GLN A 5 31.58 -4.10 -5.28
C GLN A 5 30.38 -4.60 -6.09
N ASN A 6 30.60 -5.15 -7.29
CA ASN A 6 29.51 -5.71 -8.11
C ASN A 6 28.88 -6.94 -7.44
N LYS A 7 29.70 -7.77 -6.77
CA LYS A 7 29.17 -8.92 -6.03
C LYS A 7 28.31 -8.48 -4.83
N GLU A 8 28.77 -7.48 -4.09
CA GLU A 8 28.03 -6.93 -2.95
C GLU A 8 26.73 -6.24 -3.40
N LEU A 9 26.75 -5.52 -4.51
CA LEU A 9 25.57 -4.93 -5.13
C LEU A 9 24.55 -6.01 -5.53
N LEU A 10 24.99 -7.07 -6.19
CA LEU A 10 24.13 -8.17 -6.59
C LEU A 10 23.49 -8.86 -5.37
N GLU A 11 24.27 -9.12 -4.31
CA GLU A 11 23.76 -9.71 -3.07
C GLU A 11 22.69 -8.81 -2.42
N GLN A 12 22.90 -7.49 -2.39
CA GLN A 12 21.91 -6.54 -1.87
C GLN A 12 20.63 -6.50 -2.72
N LEU A 13 20.76 -6.57 -4.05
CA LEU A 13 19.62 -6.64 -4.96
C LEU A 13 18.83 -7.95 -4.76
N GLU A 14 19.50 -9.08 -4.62
CA GLU A 14 18.84 -10.36 -4.36
C GLU A 14 18.12 -10.39 -3.01
N GLN A 15 18.71 -9.78 -1.97
CA GLN A 15 18.08 -9.62 -0.67
C GLN A 15 16.80 -8.78 -0.77
N LEU A 16 16.85 -7.65 -1.48
CA LEU A 16 15.68 -6.80 -1.71
C LEU A 16 14.59 -7.53 -2.51
N ASN A 17 14.96 -8.26 -3.55
CA ASN A 17 14.03 -9.06 -4.34
C ASN A 17 13.33 -10.15 -3.51
N THR A 18 14.10 -10.79 -2.61
CA THR A 18 13.58 -11.81 -1.67
C THR A 18 12.65 -11.20 -0.65
N LEU A 19 13.01 -10.05 -0.06
CA LEU A 19 12.18 -9.30 0.89
C LEU A 19 10.83 -8.94 0.26
N LEU A 20 10.83 -8.33 -0.93
CA LEU A 20 9.61 -8.00 -1.66
C LEU A 20 8.80 -9.25 -2.05
N GLY A 21 9.49 -10.37 -2.27
CA GLY A 21 8.88 -11.67 -2.54
C GLY A 21 8.25 -12.36 -1.34
N SER A 22 8.63 -11.98 -0.13
CA SER A 22 8.13 -12.60 1.10
C SER A 22 6.69 -12.18 1.45
N TRP A 23 6.15 -11.20 0.73
CA TRP A 23 4.81 -10.69 0.97
C TRP A 23 3.74 -11.70 0.55
N ASP A 24 2.80 -11.97 1.45
CA ASP A 24 1.70 -12.94 1.24
C ASP A 24 0.49 -12.38 0.46
N GLU A 25 0.57 -11.12 0.02
CA GLU A 25 -0.49 -10.34 -0.68
C GLU A 25 -1.74 -10.02 0.17
N LYS A 26 -1.81 -10.56 1.39
CA LYS A 26 -3.00 -10.51 2.24
C LYS A 26 -2.81 -9.54 3.39
N SER A 27 -1.69 -9.61 4.09
CA SER A 27 -1.40 -8.80 5.28
C SER A 27 -0.95 -7.38 4.91
N LEU A 28 -1.69 -6.39 5.40
CA LEU A 28 -1.34 -4.97 5.29
C LEU A 28 -0.16 -4.61 6.19
N GLU A 29 -0.11 -5.18 7.39
CA GLU A 29 0.99 -4.97 8.35
C GLU A 29 2.30 -5.53 7.78
N GLN A 30 2.24 -6.70 7.15
CA GLN A 30 3.39 -7.28 6.46
C GLN A 30 3.81 -6.41 5.28
N ALA A 31 2.86 -5.92 4.48
CA ALA A 31 3.15 -5.03 3.35
C ALA A 31 3.83 -3.73 3.81
N GLU A 32 3.34 -3.13 4.90
CA GLU A 32 3.91 -1.91 5.47
C GLU A 32 5.34 -2.13 5.96
N ARG A 33 5.59 -3.23 6.69
CA ARG A 33 6.93 -3.59 7.15
C ARG A 33 7.87 -3.82 5.97
N ILE A 34 7.45 -4.60 4.99
CA ILE A 34 8.24 -4.89 3.79
C ILE A 34 8.57 -3.61 3.03
N LEU A 35 7.62 -2.69 2.89
CA LEU A 35 7.86 -1.40 2.23
C LEU A 35 8.85 -0.51 2.99
N LYS A 36 8.73 -0.45 4.32
CA LYS A 36 9.68 0.30 5.18
C LYS A 36 11.09 -0.26 5.04
N ASP A 37 11.23 -1.58 5.15
CA ASP A 37 12.53 -2.26 5.04
C ASP A 37 13.11 -2.10 3.62
N ALA A 38 12.27 -2.24 2.58
CA ALA A 38 12.67 -2.02 1.19
C ALA A 38 13.12 -0.57 0.92
N GLN A 39 12.47 0.42 1.51
CA GLN A 39 12.83 1.84 1.35
C GLN A 39 14.22 2.13 1.92
N VAL A 40 14.57 1.52 3.06
CA VAL A 40 15.92 1.63 3.63
C VAL A 40 16.94 1.01 2.68
N MET A 41 16.67 -0.20 2.16
CA MET A 41 17.57 -0.87 1.21
C MET A 41 17.74 -0.09 -0.10
N ILE A 42 16.67 0.45 -0.67
CA ILE A 42 16.72 1.28 -1.88
C ILE A 42 17.54 2.54 -1.64
N SER A 43 17.42 3.18 -0.47
CA SER A 43 18.21 4.38 -0.15
C SER A 43 19.71 4.08 -0.08
N VAL A 44 20.08 2.89 0.40
CA VAL A 44 21.48 2.41 0.39
C VAL A 44 21.92 2.14 -1.06
N LEU A 45 21.07 1.52 -1.87
CA LEU A 45 21.36 1.22 -3.28
C LEU A 45 21.44 2.47 -4.17
N ASP A 46 20.65 3.51 -3.90
CA ASP A 46 20.69 4.81 -4.62
C ASP A 46 22.02 5.54 -4.40
N SER A 47 22.70 5.28 -3.28
CA SER A 47 24.04 5.80 -3.03
C SER A 47 25.12 5.12 -3.88
N LEU A 48 24.79 3.97 -4.48
CA LEU A 48 25.65 3.25 -5.41
C LEU A 48 25.29 3.65 -6.85
N SER A 49 26.29 3.93 -7.67
CA SER A 49 26.07 4.37 -9.06
C SER A 49 25.53 3.22 -9.91
N LEU A 50 24.20 3.14 -10.05
CA LEU A 50 23.48 2.20 -10.93
C LEU A 50 23.81 2.36 -12.43
N LYS A 51 24.71 3.29 -12.80
CA LYS A 51 25.09 3.58 -14.19
C LYS A 51 25.87 2.47 -14.87
N GLN A 52 26.38 1.48 -14.13
CA GLN A 52 27.15 0.36 -14.66
C GLN A 52 26.61 -1.00 -14.21
N LEU A 53 25.28 -1.18 -14.23
CA LEU A 53 24.69 -2.50 -13.98
C LEU A 53 25.06 -3.49 -15.10
N THR A 54 25.53 -4.66 -14.69
CA THR A 54 25.67 -5.86 -15.50
C THR A 54 24.30 -6.40 -15.91
N SER A 55 24.27 -7.30 -16.90
CA SER A 55 23.01 -7.91 -17.36
C SER A 55 22.26 -8.64 -16.24
N SER A 56 22.98 -9.33 -15.35
CA SER A 56 22.38 -10.05 -14.23
C SER A 56 21.80 -9.11 -13.18
N GLU A 57 22.50 -8.02 -12.84
CA GLU A 57 21.97 -7.03 -11.89
C GLU A 57 20.73 -6.32 -12.46
N LYS A 58 20.70 -6.04 -13.77
CA LYS A 58 19.51 -5.48 -14.45
C LYS A 58 18.30 -6.40 -14.34
N GLU A 59 18.48 -7.70 -14.56
CA GLU A 59 17.40 -8.69 -14.44
C GLU A 59 16.80 -8.69 -13.01
N VAL A 60 17.66 -8.65 -11.98
CA VAL A 60 17.18 -8.57 -10.59
C VAL A 60 16.47 -7.24 -10.32
N VAL A 61 16.95 -6.11 -10.85
CA VAL A 61 16.29 -4.81 -10.75
C VAL A 61 14.90 -4.84 -11.41
N ASP A 62 14.76 -5.45 -12.59
CA ASP A 62 13.46 -5.58 -13.26
C ASP A 62 12.46 -6.39 -12.42
N HIS A 63 12.93 -7.46 -11.76
CA HIS A 63 12.11 -8.22 -10.82
C HIS A 63 11.70 -7.39 -9.59
N ILE A 64 12.62 -6.63 -9.01
CA ILE A 64 12.35 -5.72 -7.88
C ILE A 64 11.27 -4.71 -8.26
N VAL A 65 11.42 -4.04 -9.40
CA VAL A 65 10.45 -3.04 -9.91
C VAL A 65 9.08 -3.68 -10.11
N GLY A 66 9.03 -4.87 -10.72
CA GLY A 66 7.77 -5.60 -10.92
C GLY A 66 7.08 -5.96 -9.60
N ARG A 67 7.81 -6.49 -8.62
CA ARG A 67 7.27 -6.88 -7.31
C ARG A 67 6.80 -5.66 -6.51
N TYR A 68 7.60 -4.61 -6.50
CA TYR A 68 7.24 -3.35 -5.85
C TYR A 68 5.97 -2.75 -6.48
N GLY A 69 5.89 -2.72 -7.82
CA GLY A 69 4.72 -2.25 -8.55
C GLY A 69 3.45 -3.05 -8.20
N LYS A 70 3.55 -4.39 -8.12
CA LYS A 70 2.43 -5.25 -7.69
C LYS A 70 1.97 -4.91 -6.28
N LEU A 71 2.91 -4.73 -5.35
CA LEU A 71 2.62 -4.42 -3.96
C LEU A 71 1.91 -3.07 -3.83
N VAL A 72 2.43 -2.02 -4.47
CA VAL A 72 1.80 -0.69 -4.50
C VAL A 72 0.41 -0.74 -5.13
N HIS A 73 0.23 -1.48 -6.22
CA HIS A 73 -1.07 -1.61 -6.89
C HIS A 73 -2.14 -2.20 -5.97
N VAL A 74 -1.82 -3.31 -5.30
CA VAL A 74 -2.76 -3.97 -4.39
C VAL A 74 -3.07 -3.10 -3.17
N LEU A 75 -2.09 -2.39 -2.60
CA LEU A 75 -2.31 -1.45 -1.51
C LEU A 75 -3.24 -0.29 -1.94
N SER A 76 -3.02 0.26 -3.13
CA SER A 76 -3.87 1.31 -3.71
C SER A 76 -5.32 0.82 -3.88
N ALA A 77 -5.51 -0.41 -4.37
CA ALA A 77 -6.82 -1.02 -4.50
C ALA A 77 -7.51 -1.22 -3.14
N LYS A 78 -6.78 -1.69 -2.11
CA LYS A 78 -7.30 -1.83 -0.74
C LYS A 78 -7.71 -0.47 -0.15
N LYS A 79 -6.88 0.57 -0.31
CA LYS A 79 -7.19 1.95 0.10
C LYS A 79 -8.46 2.46 -0.59
N GLY A 80 -8.61 2.23 -1.88
CA GLY A 80 -9.82 2.62 -2.63
C GLY A 80 -11.09 1.94 -2.14
N ARG A 81 -11.02 0.65 -1.79
CA ARG A 81 -12.15 -0.08 -1.18
C ARG A 81 -12.52 0.46 0.20
N LEU A 82 -11.52 0.70 1.05
CA LEU A 82 -11.74 1.24 2.39
C LEU A 82 -12.35 2.65 2.34
N ALA A 83 -11.87 3.51 1.43
CA ALA A 83 -12.44 4.84 1.22
C ALA A 83 -13.91 4.74 0.79
N LYS A 84 -14.26 3.83 -0.13
CA LYS A 84 -15.65 3.60 -0.54
C LYS A 84 -16.52 3.12 0.62
N GLN A 85 -16.04 2.18 1.43
CA GLN A 85 -16.75 1.69 2.62
C GLN A 85 -16.96 2.80 3.64
N TYR A 86 -15.92 3.60 3.90
CA TYR A 86 -16.00 4.75 4.78
C TYR A 86 -17.02 5.79 4.28
N THR A 87 -17.01 6.11 2.98
CA THR A 87 -18.03 6.98 2.39
C THR A 87 -19.44 6.38 2.49
N GLN A 88 -19.61 5.06 2.37
CA GLN A 88 -20.91 4.41 2.56
C GLN A 88 -21.39 4.50 4.02
N LEU A 89 -20.49 4.35 4.99
CA LEU A 89 -20.78 4.48 6.42
C LEU A 89 -21.08 5.93 6.82
N ASN A 90 -20.33 6.89 6.25
CA ASN A 90 -20.49 8.32 6.52
C ASN A 90 -21.54 8.99 5.66
N LYS A 91 -22.13 8.30 4.68
CA LYS A 91 -23.35 8.81 4.05
C LYS A 91 -24.39 8.90 5.16
N PRO A 92 -24.92 10.09 5.47
CA PRO A 92 -26.04 10.18 6.37
C PRO A 92 -27.11 9.28 5.78
N ASN A 93 -27.43 8.21 6.49
CA ASN A 93 -28.38 7.21 6.03
C ASN A 93 -29.70 7.97 5.92
N SER A 94 -30.10 8.34 4.70
CA SER A 94 -31.26 9.20 4.43
C SER A 94 -32.48 8.62 5.12
N THR A 95 -32.55 7.30 5.19
CA THR A 95 -33.55 6.54 5.93
C THR A 95 -33.53 6.83 7.44
N ILE A 96 -32.36 6.81 8.10
CA ILE A 96 -32.23 7.17 9.53
C ILE A 96 -32.59 8.65 9.75
N ARG A 97 -32.19 9.54 8.83
CA ARG A 97 -32.56 10.96 8.90
C ARG A 97 -34.07 11.17 8.74
N THR A 98 -34.71 10.44 7.83
CA THR A 98 -36.16 10.46 7.64
C THR A 98 -36.90 9.90 8.86
N TYR A 99 -36.43 8.80 9.46
CA TYR A 99 -37.01 8.27 10.71
C TYR A 99 -36.87 9.26 11.88
N LEU A 100 -35.68 9.85 12.08
CA LEU A 100 -35.47 10.86 13.11
C LEU A 100 -36.30 12.13 12.89
N GLN A 101 -36.53 12.54 11.64
CA GLN A 101 -37.41 13.66 11.31
C GLN A 101 -38.89 13.32 11.50
N GLN A 102 -39.32 12.08 11.26
CA GLN A 102 -40.69 11.64 11.55
C GLN A 102 -40.98 11.62 13.06
N GLU A 103 -40.03 11.17 13.89
CA GLU A 103 -40.20 11.22 15.35
C GLU A 103 -40.26 12.66 15.89
N GLN A 104 -39.48 13.59 15.32
CA GLN A 104 -39.55 15.00 15.69
C GLN A 104 -40.79 15.72 15.15
N GLY A 105 -41.34 15.29 14.01
CA GLY A 105 -42.57 15.84 13.43
C GLY A 105 -43.86 15.32 14.07
N ALA A 106 -43.83 14.16 14.73
CA ALA A 106 -45.01 13.56 15.37
C ALA A 106 -45.31 14.15 16.78
N SER A 107 -44.41 14.96 17.35
CA SER A 107 -44.58 15.54 18.70
C SER A 107 -45.24 16.93 18.72
N LEU A 108 -45.75 17.42 17.58
CA LEU A 108 -46.27 18.80 17.43
C LEU A 108 -47.70 18.83 16.86
N ILE A 109 -48.51 17.84 17.23
CA ILE A 109 -49.97 18.00 17.20
C ILE A 109 -50.37 18.53 18.58
N ASP A 110 -50.48 19.85 18.67
CA ASP A 110 -51.28 20.49 19.70
C ASP A 110 -52.69 19.89 19.58
N VAL A 111 -53.06 19.07 20.55
CA VAL A 111 -54.43 18.56 20.64
C VAL A 111 -55.19 19.60 21.44
N ASP A 112 -55.68 20.63 20.76
CA ASP A 112 -56.71 21.52 21.31
C ASP A 112 -57.98 20.67 21.55
N PHE A 113 -58.26 20.39 22.83
CA PHE A 113 -59.56 19.93 23.32
C PHE A 113 -60.21 21.03 24.16
#